data_AF-A0A7C7V2W8-F1
#
_entry.id   AF-A0A7C7V2W8-F1
#
_cell.length_a   1.000
_cell.length_b   1.000
_cell.length_c   1.000
_cell.angle_alpha   90.00
_cell.angle_beta   90.00
_cell.angle_gamma   90.00
#
_symmetry.space_group_name_H-M   'P 1'
#
loop_
_entity.id
_entity.type
_entity.pdbx_description
1 polymer ?
#
loop_
_entity_poly.entity_id
_entity_poly.type
_entity_poly.pdbx_seq_one_letter_code
_entity_poly.pdbx_strand_id
1 'polypeptide(L)'
;KVTGFVDLSCPAPDGIEVIRSAMINARHSVKGDNTDVEFYYVGSPRYRIEVTGESYKAAESSMQRAVEIAIECVKRSGGKGEFHRE
;
A
#
# COMPACT_ATOMS: atom_id res chain seq x y z
N LYS A 1 8.44 0.91 13.93
CA LYS A 1 8.40 0.42 12.53
C LYS A 1 7.53 -0.85 12.50
N VAL A 2 6.64 -0.95 11.52
CA VAL A 2 5.85 -2.14 11.22
C VAL A 2 6.00 -2.48 9.74
N THR A 3 5.91 -3.76 9.39
CA THR A 3 6.06 -4.25 8.01
C THR A 3 4.91 -5.17 7.67
N GLY A 4 4.53 -5.21 6.40
CA GLY A 4 3.50 -6.11 5.90
C GLY A 4 3.61 -6.31 4.39
N PHE A 5 2.77 -7.17 3.84
CA PHE A 5 2.72 -7.45 2.41
C PHE A 5 1.33 -7.17 1.86
N VAL A 6 1.28 -6.62 0.66
CA VAL A 6 0.05 -6.43 -0.09
C VAL A 6 0.23 -7.04 -1.47
N ASP A 7 -0.67 -7.94 -1.83
CA ASP A 7 -0.72 -8.54 -3.15
C ASP A 7 -1.69 -7.70 -3.99
N LEU A 8 -1.19 -7.03 -5.04
CA LEU A 8 -1.95 -6.17 -5.95
C LEU A 8 -1.84 -6.70 -7.38
N SER A 9 -2.96 -6.80 -8.07
CA SER A 9 -3.03 -7.29 -9.45
C SER A 9 -4.03 -6.46 -10.26
N CYS A 10 -3.67 -6.08 -11.48
CA CYS A 10 -4.55 -5.37 -12.39
C CYS A 10 -4.40 -5.96 -13.80
N PRO A 11 -5.46 -6.53 -14.40
CA PRO A 11 -5.38 -7.17 -15.72
C PRO A 11 -5.38 -6.16 -16.89
N ALA A 12 -5.46 -4.87 -16.61
CA ALA A 12 -5.42 -3.81 -17.62
C ALA A 12 -4.04 -3.75 -18.30
N PRO A 13 -3.97 -3.32 -19.57
CA PRO A 13 -2.69 -3.15 -20.28
C PRO A 13 -1.73 -2.17 -19.60
N ASP A 14 -2.26 -1.22 -18.84
CA ASP A 14 -1.56 -0.24 -18.01
C ASP A 14 -1.51 -0.62 -16.51
N GLY A 15 -1.74 -1.90 -16.17
CA GLY A 15 -1.93 -2.35 -14.79
C GLY A 15 -0.77 -2.03 -13.84
N ILE A 16 0.48 -2.03 -14.31
CA ILE A 16 1.64 -1.64 -13.47
C ILE A 16 1.56 -0.16 -13.10
N GLU A 17 1.15 0.71 -14.02
CA GLU A 17 1.04 2.15 -13.79
C GLU A 17 -0.13 2.47 -12.85
N VAL A 18 -1.23 1.72 -12.96
CA VAL A 18 -2.33 1.75 -11.98
C VAL A 18 -1.83 1.38 -10.58
N ILE A 19 -1.10 0.27 -10.43
CA ILE A 19 -0.58 -0.19 -9.13
C ILE A 19 0.42 0.82 -8.56
N ARG A 20 1.35 1.32 -9.39
CA ARG A 20 2.31 2.37 -9.00
C ARG A 20 1.59 3.62 -8.50
N SER A 21 0.60 4.10 -9.25
CA SER A 21 -0.18 5.29 -8.90
C SER A 21 -0.98 5.09 -7.61
N ALA A 22 -1.55 3.89 -7.41
CA ALA A 22 -2.26 3.53 -6.19
C ALA A 22 -1.35 3.56 -4.95
N MET A 23 -0.13 3.00 -5.05
CA MET A 23 0.84 3.03 -3.95
C MET A 23 1.31 4.46 -3.62
N ILE A 24 1.56 5.28 -4.64
CA ILE A 24 1.94 6.69 -4.44
C ILE A 24 0.81 7.48 -3.79
N ASN A 25 -0.43 7.29 -4.27
CA ASN A 25 -1.60 7.95 -3.71
C ASN A 25 -1.82 7.53 -2.26
N ALA A 26 -1.76 6.23 -1.97
CA ALA A 26 -1.85 5.71 -0.62
C ALA A 26 -0.80 6.33 0.31
N ARG A 27 0.47 6.32 -0.10
CA ARG A 27 1.57 6.96 0.64
C ARG A 27 1.27 8.41 0.96
N HIS A 28 0.86 9.20 -0.03
CA HIS A 28 0.61 10.64 0.16
C HIS A 28 -0.61 10.89 1.05
N SER A 29 -1.63 10.05 0.96
CA SER A 29 -2.88 10.19 1.72
C SER A 29 -2.71 9.91 3.21
N VAL A 30 -1.73 9.10 3.60
CA VAL A 30 -1.43 8.79 5.01
C VAL A 30 -0.17 9.46 5.53
N LYS A 31 0.55 10.22 4.70
CA LYS A 31 1.76 10.94 5.10
C LYS A 31 1.37 12.02 6.12
N GLY A 32 2.00 11.99 7.28
CA GLY A 32 1.87 13.02 8.32
C GLY A 32 3.24 13.32 8.93
N ASP A 33 3.33 14.37 9.76
CA ASP A 33 4.60 14.82 10.36
C ASP A 33 5.35 13.72 11.13
N ASN A 34 4.62 12.75 11.71
CA ASN A 34 5.20 11.70 12.56
C ASN A 34 5.06 10.28 11.99
N THR A 35 4.63 10.14 10.73
CA THR A 35 4.48 8.83 10.10
C THR A 35 4.99 8.84 8.66
N ASP A 36 5.91 7.94 8.36
CA ASP A 36 6.44 7.69 7.02
C ASP A 36 6.00 6.30 6.52
N VAL A 37 5.58 6.25 5.25
CA VAL A 37 5.10 5.04 4.58
C VAL A 37 5.89 4.84 3.31
N GLU A 38 6.45 3.65 3.16
CA GLU A 38 7.19 3.24 1.97
C GLU A 38 6.65 1.93 1.42
N PHE A 39 6.59 1.85 0.09
CA PHE A 39 6.23 0.65 -0.64
C PHE A 39 7.44 0.17 -1.43
N TYR A 40 7.71 -1.13 -1.36
CA TYR A 40 8.82 -1.76 -2.07
C TYR A 40 8.28 -2.86 -2.98
N TYR A 41 8.82 -2.92 -4.20
CA TYR A 41 8.55 -4.00 -5.11
C TYR A 41 9.34 -5.25 -4.70
N VAL A 42 8.64 -6.35 -4.43
CA VAL A 42 9.26 -7.65 -4.13
C VAL A 42 9.17 -8.56 -5.35
N GLY A 43 8.01 -8.60 -5.99
CA GLY A 43 7.77 -9.37 -7.21
C GLY A 43 6.28 -9.56 -7.43
N SER A 44 5.79 -9.25 -8.64
CA SER A 44 4.35 -9.31 -8.92
C SER A 44 3.74 -10.67 -8.57
N PRO A 45 2.57 -10.73 -7.91
CA PRO A 45 1.71 -9.60 -7.51
C PRO A 45 2.06 -8.99 -6.14
N ARG A 46 3.14 -9.38 -5.48
CA ARG A 46 3.48 -9.03 -4.09
C ARG A 46 4.33 -7.76 -3.96
N TYR A 47 3.87 -6.88 -3.08
CA TYR A 47 4.52 -5.63 -2.70
C TYR A 47 4.67 -5.57 -1.19
N ARG A 48 5.81 -5.07 -0.70
CA ARG A 48 6.06 -4.87 0.73
C ARG A 48 5.68 -3.46 1.11
N ILE A 49 5.02 -3.30 2.24
CA ILE A 49 4.77 -2.01 2.87
C ILE A 49 5.55 -1.93 4.18
N GLU A 50 6.24 -0.81 4.38
CA GLU A 50 6.90 -0.48 5.65
C GLU A 50 6.34 0.85 6.16
N VAL A 51 5.96 0.88 7.44
CA VAL A 51 5.49 2.10 8.08
C VAL A 51 6.30 2.38 9.33
N THR A 52 6.82 3.60 9.41
CA THR A 52 7.51 4.11 10.58
C THR A 52 6.65 5.20 11.18
N GLY A 53 6.31 5.06 12.46
CA GLY A 53 5.54 6.07 13.19
C GLY A 53 6.10 6.27 14.59
N GLU A 54 5.70 7.35 15.24
CA GLU A 54 6.04 7.70 16.63
C GLU A 54 5.67 6.60 17.65
N SER A 55 4.64 5.81 17.35
CA SER A 55 4.21 4.68 18.16
C SER A 55 3.76 3.51 17.28
N TYR A 56 3.79 2.30 17.84
CA TYR A 56 3.30 1.10 17.13
C TYR A 56 1.86 1.26 16.66
N LYS A 57 0.97 1.80 17.51
CA LYS A 57 -0.45 2.04 17.17
C LYS A 57 -0.61 3.04 16.02
N ALA A 58 0.16 4.12 16.02
CA ALA A 58 0.13 5.11 14.94
C ALA A 58 0.61 4.51 13.61
N ALA A 59 1.68 3.72 13.65
CA ALA A 59 2.23 3.05 12.48
C ALA A 59 1.28 1.99 11.93
N GLU A 60 0.66 1.19 12.79
CA GLU A 60 -0.32 0.16 12.41
C GLU A 60 -1.58 0.77 11.80
N SER A 61 -2.15 1.80 12.43
CA SER A 61 -3.34 2.48 11.90
C SER A 61 -3.07 3.11 10.53
N SER A 62 -1.88 3.68 10.34
CA SER A 62 -1.47 4.29 9.07
C SER A 62 -1.21 3.24 7.99
N MET A 63 -0.60 2.10 8.35
CA MET A 63 -0.44 0.95 7.45
C MET A 63 -1.80 0.47 6.94
N GLN A 64 -2.75 0.25 7.84
CA GLN A 64 -4.07 -0.27 7.46
C GLN A 64 -4.82 0.69 6.53
N ARG A 65 -4.78 2.00 6.80
CA ARG A 65 -5.34 3.01 5.88
C ARG A 65 -4.64 3.04 4.53
N ALA A 66 -3.31 3.00 4.50
CA ALA A 66 -2.54 3.04 3.25
C ALA A 66 -2.88 1.86 2.35
N VAL A 67 -2.94 0.67 2.95
CA VAL A 67 -3.30 -0.56 2.25
C VAL A 67 -4.73 -0.51 1.72
N GLU A 68 -5.70 -0.06 2.53
CA GLU A 68 -7.09 0.07 2.10
C GLU A 68 -7.23 1.01 0.90
N ILE A 69 -6.57 2.18 0.95
CA ILE A 69 -6.55 3.15 -0.16
C ILE A 69 -5.93 2.52 -1.42
N ALA A 70 -4.79 1.85 -1.29
CA ALA A 70 -4.13 1.21 -2.43
C ALA A 70 -5.01 0.15 -3.09
N ILE A 71 -5.63 -0.71 -2.29
CA ILE A 71 -6.54 -1.77 -2.76
C ILE A 71 -7.76 -1.15 -3.45
N GLU A 72 -8.38 -0.13 -2.85
CA GLU A 72 -9.54 0.57 -3.43
C GLU A 72 -9.20 1.26 -4.76
N CYS A 73 -8.04 1.92 -4.85
CA CYS A 73 -7.56 2.50 -6.10
C CYS A 73 -7.41 1.44 -7.20
N VAL A 74 -6.78 0.30 -6.90
CA VAL A 74 -6.59 -0.79 -7.87
C VAL A 74 -7.93 -1.44 -8.26
N LYS A 75 -8.86 -1.63 -7.31
CA LYS A 75 -10.20 -2.16 -7.57
C LYS A 75 -11.03 -1.27 -8.49
N ARG A 76 -10.93 0.06 -8.35
CA ARG A 76 -11.62 1.01 -9.24
C ARG A 76 -11.18 0.88 -10.70
N SER A 77 -9.95 0.45 -10.94
CA SER A 77 -9.41 0.15 -12.26
C SER A 77 -9.63 -1.30 -12.71
N GLY A 78 -10.51 -2.06 -12.03
CA GLY A 78 -10.81 -3.46 -12.37
C GLY A 78 -9.77 -4.47 -11.88
N GLY A 79 -8.85 -4.06 -11.02
CA GLY A 79 -7.88 -4.94 -10.37
C GLY A 79 -8.40 -5.58 -9.08
N LYS A 80 -7.49 -6.26 -8.38
CA LYS A 80 -7.72 -6.93 -7.10
C LYS A 80 -6.56 -6.62 -6.16
N GLY A 81 -6.84 -6.65 -4.86
CA GLY A 81 -5.83 -6.44 -3.84
C GLY A 81 -6.15 -7.22 -2.56
N GLU A 82 -5.13 -7.83 -1.96
CA GLU A 82 -5.22 -8.57 -0.70
C GLU A 82 -4.06 -8.16 0.21
N PHE A 83 -4.34 -8.02 1.51
CA PHE A 83 -3.34 -7.65 2.50
C PHE A 83 -3.00 -8.83 3.40
N HIS A 84 -1.71 -9.07 3.57
CA HIS A 84 -1.16 -10.10 4.43
C HIS A 84 -0.41 -9.44 5.58
N ARG A 85 -0.90 -9.72 6.79
CA ARG A 85 -0.23 -9.35 8.04
C ARG A 85 0.76 -10.45 8.39
N GLU A 86 1.99 -10.06 8.69
CA GLU A 86 3.02 -10.94 9.28
C GLU A 86 3.04 -10.77 10.80
#